data_AF-A0A3P9PUT1-F1
#
_entry.id   AF-A0A3P9PUT1-F1
#
_cell.length_a   1.000
_cell.length_b   1.000
_cell.length_c   1.000
_cell.angle_alpha   90.00
_cell.angle_beta   90.00
_cell.angle_gamma   90.00
#
_symmetry.space_group_name_H-M   'P 1'
#
loop_
_entity.id
_entity.type
_entity.pdbx_description
1 polymer ?
#
loop_
_entity_poly.entity_id
_entity_poly.type
_entity_poly.pdbx_seq_one_letter_code
_entity_poly.pdbx_strand_id
1 'polypeptide(L)'
;SLNVFSDLNLLVSRRNMWQTYADMFICNQSKLRYQKTSAVHRCPVTVFNEVLMFSLPDVPLEQCKILVSVYETQSTGRSNKCLLGQLSVGKDRSSEDEHWTLMVRSVRQPVAKWHGLLL
;
A
#
# COMPACT_ATOMS: atom_id res chain seq x y z
N SER A 1 13.17 -1.77 -16.83
CA SER A 1 12.22 -2.04 -15.73
C SER A 1 12.42 -1.01 -14.63
N LEU A 2 11.40 -0.22 -14.36
CA LEU A 2 11.35 0.72 -13.23
C LEU A 2 10.79 -0.06 -12.03
N ASN A 3 11.56 -0.14 -10.94
CA ASN A 3 11.10 -0.72 -9.68
C ASN A 3 10.64 0.44 -8.80
N VAL A 4 9.36 0.49 -8.49
CA VAL A 4 8.82 1.42 -7.49
C VAL A 4 8.97 0.76 -6.12
N PHE A 5 9.62 1.47 -5.21
CA PHE A 5 9.86 1.08 -3.83
C PHE A 5 8.98 1.97 -2.95
N SER A 6 8.04 1.37 -2.24
CA SER A 6 7.27 2.08 -1.22
C SER A 6 7.60 1.47 0.13
N ASP A 7 8.09 2.31 1.05
CA ASP A 7 8.25 1.94 2.46
C ASP A 7 6.92 2.26 3.15
N LEU A 8 6.19 1.22 3.54
CA LEU A 8 4.81 1.35 4.01
C LEU A 8 4.75 1.52 5.53
N ASN A 9 4.81 2.77 5.97
CA ASN A 9 4.58 3.13 7.36
C ASN A 9 3.11 3.52 7.56
N LEU A 10 2.33 2.67 8.24
CA LEU A 10 0.90 2.88 8.47
C LEU A 10 0.62 3.05 9.96
N LEU A 11 -0.31 3.95 10.31
CA LEU A 11 -0.68 4.22 11.69
C LEU A 11 -2.15 3.81 11.87
N VAL A 12 -2.37 2.77 12.67
CA VAL A 12 -3.70 2.20 12.93
C VAL A 12 -3.92 2.12 14.44
N SER A 13 -4.86 2.93 14.95
CA SER A 13 -5.22 2.97 16.39
C SER A 13 -6.22 1.87 16.75
N ARG A 14 -6.02 1.19 17.89
CA ARG A 14 -6.67 -0.11 18.20
C ARG A 14 -7.62 -0.12 19.40
N ARG A 15 -8.53 -1.12 19.42
CA ARG A 15 -9.22 -1.66 20.61
C ARG A 15 -9.14 -3.21 20.80
N ASN A 16 -8.76 -4.03 19.80
CA ASN A 16 -9.00 -5.49 19.82
C ASN A 16 -7.77 -6.38 19.43
N MET A 17 -7.82 -7.72 19.67
CA MET A 17 -6.73 -8.71 19.46
C MET A 17 -6.41 -9.14 18.00
N TRP A 18 -6.74 -8.32 17.01
CA TRP A 18 -6.68 -8.69 15.60
C TRP A 18 -5.29 -8.39 15.02
N GLN A 19 -4.86 -9.14 14.01
CA GLN A 19 -3.62 -8.91 13.26
C GLN A 19 -3.88 -7.96 12.11
N THR A 20 -2.90 -7.13 11.74
CA THR A 20 -3.05 -6.18 10.62
C THR A 20 -2.18 -6.61 9.45
N TYR A 21 -2.68 -6.50 8.22
CA TYR A 21 -1.89 -6.67 7.00
C TYR A 21 -2.34 -5.67 5.93
N ALA A 22 -1.46 -5.37 4.98
CA ALA A 22 -1.79 -4.52 3.84
C ALA A 22 -1.79 -5.34 2.55
N ASP A 23 -2.80 -5.12 1.72
CA ASP A 23 -2.88 -5.57 0.34
C ASP A 23 -2.53 -4.38 -0.55
N MET A 24 -1.62 -4.56 -1.51
CA MET A 24 -1.23 -3.55 -2.47
C MET A 24 -1.52 -4.03 -3.88
N PHE A 25 -2.23 -3.19 -4.63
CA PHE A 25 -2.62 -3.43 -6.00
C PHE A 25 -2.01 -2.37 -6.89
N ILE A 26 -1.42 -2.80 -8.01
CA ILE A 26 -1.12 -1.88 -9.11
C ILE A 26 -2.09 -2.18 -10.24
N CYS A 27 -2.91 -1.19 -10.58
CA CYS A 27 -3.86 -1.26 -11.67
C CYS A 27 -3.39 -0.37 -12.82
N ASN A 28 -3.37 -0.92 -14.03
CA ASN A 28 -3.46 -0.15 -15.26
C ASN A 28 -4.74 -0.59 -16.01
N GLN A 29 -5.03 0.02 -17.16
CA GLN A 29 -6.25 -0.20 -17.96
C GLN A 29 -6.62 -1.67 -18.26
N SER A 30 -5.77 -2.67 -17.97
CA SER A 30 -6.06 -4.09 -18.18
C SER A 30 -5.35 -5.09 -17.26
N LYS A 31 -4.35 -4.68 -16.46
CA LYS A 31 -3.47 -5.56 -15.69
C LYS A 31 -3.41 -5.15 -14.23
N LEU A 32 -3.81 -6.07 -13.37
CA LEU A 32 -3.72 -5.95 -11.92
C LEU A 32 -2.52 -6.78 -11.40
N ARG A 33 -1.61 -6.15 -10.67
CA ARG A 33 -0.59 -6.84 -9.88
C ARG A 33 -0.95 -6.73 -8.41
N TYR A 34 -0.89 -7.84 -7.69
CA TYR A 34 -1.26 -7.93 -6.28
C TYR A 34 -0.07 -8.42 -5.45
N GLN A 35 0.22 -7.72 -4.37
CA GLN A 35 1.12 -8.20 -3.32
C GLN A 35 0.51 -7.95 -1.95
N LYS A 36 0.81 -8.83 -1.02
CA LYS A 36 0.28 -8.82 0.35
C LYS A 36 1.46 -8.79 1.32
N THR A 37 1.35 -7.98 2.37
CA THR A 37 2.36 -7.96 3.42
C THR A 37 2.21 -9.14 4.38
N SER A 38 3.24 -9.41 5.18
CA SER A 38 3.07 -10.26 6.35
C SER A 38 2.06 -9.63 7.31
N ALA A 39 1.39 -10.48 8.08
CA ALA A 39 0.54 -10.03 9.16
C ALA A 39 1.40 -9.60 10.35
N VAL A 40 1.18 -8.37 10.84
CA VAL A 40 1.88 -7.83 12.00
C VAL A 40 0.97 -7.95 13.23
N HIS A 41 1.45 -8.66 14.24
CA HIS A 41 0.77 -8.80 15.52
C HIS A 41 0.83 -7.50 16.33
N ARG A 42 -0.23 -7.25 17.12
CA ARG A 42 -0.37 -6.27 18.22
C ARG A 42 0.72 -5.19 18.35
N CYS A 43 0.48 -4.02 17.75
CA CYS A 43 1.11 -2.75 18.14
C CYS A 43 0.10 -1.59 18.02
N PRO A 44 0.09 -0.60 18.95
CA PRO A 44 -0.70 0.63 18.81
C PRO A 44 -0.38 1.43 17.54
N VAL A 45 0.81 1.18 16.98
CA VAL A 45 1.30 1.69 15.70
C VAL A 45 1.90 0.51 14.93
N THR A 46 1.37 0.19 13.76
CA THR A 46 1.81 -0.98 12.97
C THR A 46 2.74 -0.55 11.85
N VAL A 47 4.04 -0.79 11.99
CA VAL A 47 5.00 -0.58 10.91
C VAL A 47 5.25 -1.90 10.19
N PHE A 48 5.05 -1.93 8.87
CA PHE A 48 5.21 -3.16 8.08
C PHE A 48 6.68 -3.43 7.70
N ASN A 49 7.55 -2.41 7.60
CA ASN A 49 8.98 -2.55 7.25
C ASN A 49 9.24 -3.54 6.09
N GLU A 50 8.31 -3.61 5.14
CA GLU A 50 8.35 -4.54 4.02
C GLU A 50 8.49 -3.75 2.73
N VAL A 51 9.40 -4.23 1.87
CA VAL A 51 9.61 -3.67 0.54
C VAL A 51 8.78 -4.48 -0.45
N LEU A 52 7.75 -3.84 -1.02
CA LEU A 52 6.95 -4.42 -2.09
C LEU A 52 7.50 -3.95 -3.43
N MET A 53 7.91 -4.88 -4.30
CA MET A 53 8.47 -4.58 -5.62
C MET A 53 7.48 -4.90 -6.73
N PHE A 54 7.23 -3.94 -7.62
CA PHE A 54 6.40 -4.15 -8.79
C PHE A 54 7.12 -3.71 -10.04
N SER A 55 7.08 -4.56 -11.06
CA SER A 55 7.48 -4.17 -12.41
C SER A 55 6.40 -3.28 -13.01
N LEU A 56 6.76 -2.05 -13.35
CA LEU A 56 5.85 -1.17 -14.07
C LEU A 56 5.53 -1.76 -15.46
N PRO A 57 4.26 -1.67 -15.92
CA PRO A 57 3.87 -2.11 -17.25
C PRO A 57 4.41 -1.17 -18.34
N ASP A 58 4.50 -1.66 -19.59
CA ASP A 58 4.89 -0.87 -20.77
C ASP A 58 3.78 0.09 -21.23
N VAL A 59 3.17 0.81 -20.30
CA VAL A 59 2.07 1.76 -20.52
C VAL A 59 2.43 3.12 -19.90
N PRO A 60 1.76 4.22 -20.29
CA PRO A 60 1.99 5.52 -19.68
C PRO A 60 1.76 5.48 -18.17
N LEU A 61 2.73 5.98 -17.39
CA LEU A 61 2.67 6.00 -15.92
C LEU A 61 1.46 6.78 -15.38
N GLU A 62 0.96 7.75 -16.15
CA GLU A 62 -0.27 8.51 -15.89
C GLU A 62 -1.51 7.62 -15.71
N GLN A 63 -1.48 6.41 -16.28
CA GLN A 63 -2.58 5.45 -16.24
C GLN A 63 -2.38 4.38 -15.16
N CYS A 64 -1.27 4.43 -14.43
CA CYS A 64 -0.96 3.51 -13.35
C CYS A 64 -1.41 4.11 -12.02
N LYS A 65 -2.05 3.28 -11.19
CA LYS A 65 -2.36 3.62 -9.80
C LYS A 65 -1.95 2.48 -8.88
N ILE A 66 -1.43 2.86 -7.72
CA ILE A 66 -1.21 1.97 -6.59
C ILE A 66 -2.39 2.15 -5.65
N LEU A 67 -3.03 1.06 -5.25
CA LEU A 67 -4.05 1.03 -4.21
C LEU A 67 -3.52 0.20 -3.05
N VAL A 68 -3.44 0.78 -1.87
CA VAL A 68 -3.10 0.12 -0.63
C VAL A 68 -4.37 -0.04 0.18
N SER A 69 -4.67 -1.25 0.63
CA SER A 69 -5.83 -1.56 1.47
C SER A 69 -5.35 -2.24 2.74
N VAL A 70 -5.73 -1.71 3.89
CA VAL A 70 -5.28 -2.20 5.18
C VAL A 70 -6.40 -2.97 5.85
N TYR A 71 -6.11 -4.18 6.28
CA TYR A 71 -7.09 -5.08 6.87
C TYR A 71 -6.69 -5.52 8.27
N GLU A 72 -7.69 -5.73 9.11
CA GLU A 72 -7.59 -6.49 10.34
C GLU A 72 -8.12 -7.91 10.13
N THR A 73 -7.44 -8.93 10.69
CA THR A 73 -7.86 -10.34 10.63
C THR A 73 -7.64 -11.04 11.97
N GLN A 74 -8.52 -11.97 12.33
CA GLN A 74 -8.30 -12.83 13.50
C GLN A 74 -7.30 -13.95 13.17
N SER A 75 -6.56 -14.40 14.19
CA SER A 75 -5.66 -15.57 14.07
C SER A 75 -6.42 -16.90 13.95
N THR A 76 -7.69 -16.94 14.34
CA THR A 76 -8.47 -18.16 14.53
C THR A 76 -9.48 -18.35 13.40
N GLY A 77 -9.01 -18.92 12.28
CA GLY A 77 -9.75 -19.82 11.37
C GLY A 77 -11.02 -19.36 10.64
N ARG A 78 -11.71 -18.29 11.04
CA ARG A 78 -12.80 -17.69 10.28
C ARG A 78 -12.28 -16.46 9.57
N SER A 79 -12.52 -16.39 8.26
CA SER A 79 -12.18 -15.34 7.30
C SER A 79 -12.84 -13.99 7.57
N ASN A 80 -12.99 -13.60 8.84
CA ASN A 80 -13.41 -12.27 9.22
C ASN A 80 -12.20 -11.36 9.06
N LYS A 81 -12.09 -10.74 7.88
CA LYS A 81 -11.25 -9.57 7.68
C LYS A 81 -12.09 -8.29 7.69
N CYS A 82 -11.62 -7.27 8.38
CA CYS A 82 -12.24 -5.94 8.41
C CYS A 82 -11.34 -4.97 7.66
N LEU A 83 -11.89 -4.23 6.70
CA LEU A 83 -11.15 -3.14 6.04
C LEU A 83 -11.05 -1.97 7.03
N LEU A 84 -9.82 -1.55 7.32
CA LEU A 84 -9.53 -0.40 8.18
C LEU A 84 -9.41 0.90 7.40
N GLY A 85 -9.07 0.81 6.12
CA GLY A 85 -9.00 1.93 5.22
C GLY A 85 -8.10 1.64 4.02
N GLN A 86 -8.14 2.56 3.06
CA GLN A 86 -7.45 2.48 1.79
C GLN A 86 -6.75 3.79 1.47
N LEU A 87 -5.75 3.69 0.61
CA LEU A 87 -5.02 4.80 0.04
C LEU A 87 -4.79 4.50 -1.44
N SER A 88 -4.99 5.49 -2.31
CA SER A 88 -4.55 5.41 -3.69
C SER A 88 -3.44 6.41 -3.96
N VAL A 89 -2.34 5.94 -4.55
CA VAL A 89 -1.23 6.76 -5.00
C VAL A 89 -1.12 6.64 -6.52
N GLY A 90 -1.26 7.75 -7.22
CA GLY A 90 -1.22 7.82 -8.67
C GLY A 90 -1.31 9.27 -9.13
N LYS A 91 -1.24 9.48 -10.44
CA LYS A 91 -1.37 10.82 -11.00
C LYS A 91 -2.83 11.22 -11.12
N ASP A 92 -3.37 11.88 -10.10
CA ASP A 92 -4.78 12.31 -10.08
C ASP A 92 -5.03 13.71 -9.48
N ARG A 93 -4.03 14.60 -9.55
CA ARG A 93 -4.10 16.01 -9.12
C ARG A 93 -4.48 16.19 -7.63
N SER A 94 -4.17 15.20 -6.79
CA SER A 94 -4.32 15.24 -5.33
C SER A 94 -2.95 15.44 -4.64
N SER A 95 -2.90 15.58 -3.32
CA SER A 95 -1.63 15.60 -2.56
C SER A 95 -0.81 14.31 -2.71
N GLU A 96 -1.45 13.22 -3.15
CA GLU A 96 -0.85 11.93 -3.49
C GLU A 96 -0.03 11.98 -4.78
N ASP A 97 -0.29 12.98 -5.64
CA ASP A 97 0.46 13.24 -6.87
C ASP A 97 1.93 13.56 -6.59
N GLU A 98 2.23 14.18 -5.44
CA GLU A 98 3.62 14.42 -5.02
C GLU A 98 4.35 13.12 -4.70
N HIS A 99 3.72 12.18 -3.99
CA HIS A 99 4.35 10.90 -3.67
C HIS A 99 4.58 10.09 -4.94
N TRP A 100 3.55 10.03 -5.81
CA TRP A 100 3.66 9.41 -7.12
C TRP A 100 4.82 10.00 -7.93
N THR A 101 4.91 11.34 -7.98
CA THR A 101 5.98 12.05 -8.69
C THR A 101 7.36 11.71 -8.12
N LEU A 102 7.52 11.66 -6.80
CA LEU A 102 8.78 11.27 -6.17
C LEU A 102 9.16 9.83 -6.51
N MET A 103 8.22 8.89 -6.46
CA MET A 103 8.45 7.48 -6.82
C MET A 103 8.88 7.32 -8.28
N VAL A 104 8.25 8.05 -9.20
CA VAL A 104 8.59 8.00 -10.64
C VAL A 104 9.96 8.64 -10.92
N ARG A 105 10.32 9.71 -10.21
CA ARG A 105 11.62 10.39 -10.37
C ARG A 105 12.78 9.66 -9.69
N SER A 106 12.51 8.94 -8.61
CA SER A 106 13.53 8.30 -7.76
C SER A 106 13.69 6.82 -8.10
N VAL A 107 14.00 6.54 -9.36
CA VAL A 107 14.14 5.18 -9.87
C VAL A 107 15.20 4.42 -9.08
N ARG A 108 14.82 3.25 -8.52
CA ARG A 108 15.69 2.41 -7.67
C ARG A 108 16.09 3.02 -6.32
N GLN A 109 15.44 4.11 -5.92
CA GLN A 109 15.58 4.64 -4.56
C GLN A 109 14.24 4.54 -3.84
N PRO A 110 14.20 3.97 -2.63
CA PRO A 110 12.98 3.93 -1.83
C PRO A 110 12.51 5.34 -1.52
N VAL A 111 11.21 5.57 -1.73
CA VAL A 111 10.53 6.80 -1.32
C VAL A 111 9.55 6.42 -0.22
N ALA A 112 9.67 7.10 0.91
CA ALA A 112 8.74 6.97 2.03
C ALA A 112 7.98 8.28 2.20
N LYS A 113 6.65 8.20 2.29
CA LYS A 113 5.78 9.31 2.65
C LYS A 113 4.65 8.80 3.53
N TRP A 114 4.27 9.59 4.52
CA TRP A 114 3.13 9.28 5.38
C TRP A 114 1.82 9.67 4.71
N HIS A 115 0.83 8.81 4.85
CA HIS A 115 -0.50 9.00 4.29
C HIS A 115 -1.57 8.67 5.32
N GLY A 116 -2.67 9.43 5.30
CA GLY A 116 -3.88 9.04 5.99
C GLY A 116 -4.59 7.93 5.21
N LEU A 117 -5.14 6.96 5.94
CA LEU A 117 -6.06 5.98 5.34
C LEU A 117 -7.46 6.60 5.28
N LEU A 118 -8.13 6.44 4.15
CA LEU A 118 -9.52 6.82 3.96
C LEU A 118 -10.41 5.57 4.07
N LEU A 119 -11.59 5.71 4.68
CA LEU A 119 -12.61 4.67 4.76
C LEU A 119 -13.69 4.90 3.70
#